data_AF-A0A0L6W9M9-F1
#
_entry.id   AF-A0A0L6W9M9-F1
#
_cell.length_a   1.000
_cell.length_b   1.000
_cell.length_c   1.000
_cell.angle_alpha   90.00
_cell.angle_beta   90.00
_cell.angle_gamma   90.00
#
_symmetry.space_group_name_H-M   'P 1'
#
loop_
_entity.id
_entity.type
_entity.pdbx_description
1 polymer ?
#
loop_
_entity_poly.entity_id
_entity_poly.type
_entity_poly.pdbx_seq_one_letter_code
_entity_poly.pdbx_strand_id
1 'polypeptide(L)' 'MCKHVIRECPKYEEHRDILKKVDEEMEMENLLGTKKSIEAMGKFLAKSRAFTSTGALRPENMLRPTIEKDKDEENDEEY' A
#
# COMPACT_ATOMS: atom_id res chain seq x y z
N MET A 1 15.27 18.40 -1.46
CA MET A 1 15.41 16.97 -1.84
C MET A 1 14.46 16.15 -0.99
N CYS A 2 13.37 15.65 -1.58
CA CYS A 2 12.49 14.67 -0.95
C CYS A 2 13.25 13.35 -0.76
N LYS A 3 13.73 13.09 0.45
CA LYS A 3 14.33 11.81 0.85
C LYS A 3 13.23 10.91 1.39
N HIS A 4 12.96 9.81 0.72
CA HIS A 4 12.00 8.82 1.18
C HIS A 4 12.34 7.44 0.59
N VAL A 5 11.87 6.39 1.27
CA VAL A 5 12.22 5.00 0.98
C VAL A 5 11.92 4.57 -0.46
N ILE A 6 10.90 5.15 -1.10
CA ILE A 6 10.53 4.84 -2.49
C ILE A 6 11.64 5.27 -3.46
N ARG A 7 12.30 6.40 -3.20
CA ARG A 7 13.38 6.98 -4.01
C ARG A 7 14.77 6.49 -3.62
N GLU A 8 14.97 6.01 -2.39
CA GLU A 8 16.29 5.58 -1.91
C GLU A 8 16.47 4.06 -1.94
N CYS A 9 15.41 3.27 -1.73
CA CYS A 9 15.52 1.82 -1.66
C CYS A 9 15.83 1.21 -3.04
N PRO A 10 16.98 0.51 -3.21
CA PRO A 10 17.36 -0.10 -4.49
C PRO A 10 16.36 -1.17 -4.96
N LYS A 11 15.68 -1.85 -4.03
CA LYS A 11 14.67 -2.88 -4.35
C LYS A 11 13.48 -2.34 -5.15
N TYR A 12 13.29 -1.03 -5.16
CA TYR A 12 12.17 -0.38 -5.85
C TYR A 12 12.56 0.23 -7.19
N GLU A 13 13.85 0.24 -7.54
CA GLU A 13 14.36 0.92 -8.74
C GLU A 13 13.65 0.46 -10.01
N GLU A 14 13.47 -0.84 -10.19
CA GLU A 14 12.75 -1.45 -11.33
C GLU A 14 11.28 -1.02 -11.43
N HIS A 15 10.67 -0.58 -10.33
CA HIS A 15 9.25 -0.23 -10.27
C HIS A 15 9.02 1.29 -10.20
N ARG A 16 10.07 2.10 -10.08
CA ARG A 16 9.95 3.58 -10.00
C ARG A 16 9.33 4.19 -11.25
N ASP A 17 9.48 3.56 -12.41
CA ASP A 17 8.88 4.04 -13.66
C ASP A 17 7.35 4.14 -13.59
N ILE A 18 6.71 3.42 -12.67
CA ILE A 18 5.27 3.55 -12.40
C ILE A 18 4.95 4.92 -11.82
N LEU A 19 5.80 5.41 -10.91
CA LEU A 19 5.63 6.67 -10.20
C LEU A 19 6.18 7.86 -11.01
N LYS A 20 7.27 7.66 -11.76
CA LYS A 20 7.80 8.68 -12.69
C LYS A 20 6.81 9.12 -13.76
N LYS A 21 5.86 8.24 -14.14
CA LYS A 21 4.76 8.60 -15.06
C LYS A 21 3.75 9.58 -14.47
N VAL A 22 3.72 9.70 -13.14
CA VAL A 22 2.87 10.66 -12.43
C VAL A 22 3.66 11.91 -12.12
N ASP A 23 4.86 11.75 -11.58
CA ASP A 23 5.77 12.83 -11.25
C ASP A 23 7.23 12.34 -11.38
N GLU A 24 7.99 12.99 -12.26
CA GLU A 24 9.37 12.61 -12.57
C GLU A 24 10.31 12.84 -11.37
N GLU A 25 10.02 13.87 -10.57
CA GLU A 25 10.80 14.19 -9.37
C GLU A 25 10.39 13.33 -8.15
N MET A 26 9.26 12.63 -8.26
CA MET A 26 8.68 11.76 -7.24
C MET A 26 8.50 12.50 -5.90
N GLU A 27 8.02 13.73 -5.93
CA GLU A 27 7.71 14.51 -4.73
C GLU A 27 6.49 13.91 -4.01
N MET A 28 6.55 13.80 -2.69
CA MET A 28 5.48 13.12 -1.94
C MET A 28 4.13 13.82 -2.05
N GLU A 29 4.12 15.15 -2.14
CA GLU A 29 2.90 15.93 -2.36
C GLU A 29 2.23 15.55 -3.68
N ASN A 30 3.00 15.42 -4.76
CA ASN A 30 2.49 15.02 -6.07
C ASN A 30 2.10 13.53 -6.11
N LEU A 31 2.84 12.67 -5.40
CA LEU A 31 2.58 11.24 -5.32
C LEU A 31 1.33 10.89 -4.50
N LEU A 32 0.92 11.72 -3.55
CA LEU A 32 -0.25 11.47 -2.69
C LEU A 32 -1.39 12.47 -2.88
N GLY A 33 -1.16 13.58 -3.58
CA GLY A 33 -2.10 14.69 -3.69
C GLY A 33 -3.26 14.50 -4.66
N THR A 34 -3.23 13.47 -5.53
CA THR A 34 -4.28 13.24 -6.52
C THR A 34 -4.79 11.80 -6.52
N LYS A 35 -6.04 11.61 -6.96
CA LYS A 35 -6.60 10.26 -7.11
C LYS A 35 -5.75 9.39 -8.05
N LYS A 36 -5.23 9.98 -9.13
CA LYS A 36 -4.36 9.31 -10.10
C LYS A 36 -3.03 8.89 -9.47
N SER A 37 -2.45 9.75 -8.63
CA SER A 37 -1.18 9.46 -7.95
C SER A 37 -1.35 8.35 -6.90
N ILE A 38 -2.46 8.35 -6.15
CA ILE A 38 -2.81 7.26 -5.22
C ILE A 38 -2.99 5.94 -5.96
N GLU A 39 -3.66 5.93 -7.13
CA GLU A 39 -3.81 4.72 -7.93
C GLU A 39 -2.46 4.18 -8.44
N ALA A 40 -1.58 5.08 -8.92
CA ALA A 40 -0.23 4.72 -9.33
C ALA A 40 0.60 4.19 -8.15
N MET A 41 0.44 4.78 -6.95
CA MET A 41 1.04 4.29 -5.73
C MET A 41 0.55 2.88 -5.37
N GLY A 42 -0.75 2.61 -5.51
CA GLY A 42 -1.30 1.26 -5.34
C GLY A 42 -0.68 0.25 -6.30
N LYS A 43 -0.53 0.61 -7.59
CA LYS A 43 0.14 -0.25 -8.59
C LYS A 43 1.62 -0.47 -8.27
N PHE A 44 2.31 0.57 -7.81
CA PHE A 44 3.69 0.49 -7.37
C PHE A 44 3.83 -0.46 -6.17
N LEU A 45 3.01 -0.31 -5.14
CA LEU A 45 3.04 -1.15 -3.93
C LEU A 45 2.70 -2.61 -4.23
N ALA A 46 1.76 -2.85 -5.16
CA ALA A 46 1.42 -4.19 -5.61
C ALA A 46 2.58 -4.86 -6.38
N LYS A 47 3.24 -4.14 -7.29
CA LYS A 47 4.36 -4.68 -8.07
C LYS A 47 5.66 -4.83 -7.26
N SER A 48 5.99 -3.83 -6.45
CA SER A 48 7.15 -3.85 -5.55
C SER A 48 6.98 -4.79 -4.36
N ARG A 49 5.75 -5.25 -4.12
CA ARG A 49 5.38 -6.13 -3.00
C ARG A 49 5.75 -5.56 -1.64
N ALA A 50 5.78 -4.23 -1.52
CA ALA A 50 6.18 -3.53 -0.31
C ALA A 50 5.34 -3.90 0.94
N PHE A 51 4.09 -4.35 0.74
CA PHE A 51 3.21 -4.81 1.83
C PHE A 51 3.26 -6.32 2.10
N THR A 52 4.03 -7.09 1.34
CA THR A 52 4.22 -8.51 1.69
C THR A 52 5.34 -8.60 2.72
N SER A 53 5.03 -9.15 3.91
CA SER A 53 5.97 -9.33 5.02
C SER A 53 7.33 -9.93 4.60
N THR A 54 7.35 -10.70 3.50
CA THR A 54 8.54 -11.39 2.98
C THR A 54 8.97 -10.93 1.58
N GLY A 55 8.26 -10.01 0.91
CA GLY A 55 8.50 -9.71 -0.52
C GLY A 55 8.02 -10.79 -1.50
N ALA A 56 7.42 -11.88 -1.00
CA ALA A 56 6.96 -13.02 -1.79
C ALA A 56 5.42 -13.03 -1.90
N LEU A 57 4.91 -13.59 -3.00
CA LEU A 57 3.48 -13.90 -3.11
C LEU A 57 3.10 -14.84 -1.97
N ARG A 58 2.06 -14.48 -1.22
CA ARG A 58 1.40 -15.47 -0.39
C ARG A 58 0.74 -16.47 -1.36
N PRO A 59 0.99 -17.78 -1.24
CA PRO A 59 0.25 -18.76 -2.04
C PRO A 59 -1.25 -18.52 -1.84
N GLU A 60 -2.02 -18.57 -2.93
CA GLU A 60 -3.48 -18.32 -2.96
C GLU A 60 -4.26 -19.17 -1.95
N ASN A 61 -3.64 -20.25 -1.46
CA ASN A 61 -4.21 -21.19 -0.49
C ASN A 61 -4.04 -20.80 0.98
N MET A 62 -3.37 -19.69 1.31
CA MET A 62 -3.38 -19.18 2.68
C MET A 62 -4.72 -18.51 2.94
N LEU A 63 -5.61 -19.20 3.65
CA LEU A 63 -6.90 -18.67 4.11
C LEU A 63 -6.74 -17.23 4.60
N ARG A 64 -7.58 -16.34 4.07
CA ARG A 64 -7.85 -15.04 4.69
C ARG A 64 -8.16 -15.34 6.17
N PRO A 65 -7.43 -14.76 7.13
CA PRO A 65 -7.82 -14.88 8.53
C PRO A 65 -9.28 -14.46 8.62
N THR A 66 -10.15 -15.35 9.09
CA THR A 66 -11.50 -14.97 9.47
C THR A 66 -11.33 -13.92 10.55
N ILE A 67 -11.65 -12.67 10.24
CA ILE A 67 -11.88 -11.67 11.27
C ILE A 67 -13.06 -12.23 12.05
N GLU A 68 -12.78 -12.79 13.23
CA GLU A 68 -13.80 -13.10 14.20
C GLU A 68 -14.53 -11.78 14.44
N LYS A 69 -15.79 -11.71 13.99
CA LYS A 69 -16.63 -10.58 14.32
C LYS A 69 -16.82 -10.67 15.83
N ASP A 70 -16.23 -9.74 16.56
CA ASP A 70 -16.61 -9.51 17.95
C ASP A 70 -18.14 -9.36 17.95
N LYS A 71 -18.80 -10.22 18.74
CA LYS A 71 -20.24 -10.10 18.93
C LYS A 71 -20.44 -8.81 19.70
N ASP A 72 -21.03 -7.80 19.08
CA ASP A 72 -21.51 -6.63 19.81
C ASP A 72 -22.48 -7.14 20.89
N GLU A 73 -22.09 -7.02 22.16
CA GLU A 73 -22.99 -7.24 23.29
C GLU A 73 -24.08 -6.17 23.21
N GLU A 74 -25.31 -6.60 22.93
CA GLU A 74 -26.52 -5.79 22.99
C GLU A 74 -26.69 -5.34 24.46
N ASN A 75 -26.35 -4.08 24.73
CA ASN A 75 -26.56 -3.45 26.02
C ASN A 75 -28.03 -3.04 26.11
N ASP A 76 -28.87 -3.90 26.69
CA ASP A 76 -30.24 -3.59 27.06
C ASP A 76 -30.24 -2.65 28.29
N GLU A 77 -30.11 -1.34 28.07
CA GLU A 77 -30.44 -0.33 29.08
C GLU A 77 -31.96 -0.10 29.09
N GLU A 78 -32.66 -0.86 29.94
CA GLU A 78 -34.06 -0.62 30.33
C GLU A 78 -34.13 0.68 31.16
N TYR A 79 -34.78 1.72 30.60
CA TYR A 79 -35.10 3.00 31.26
C TYR A 79 -36.38 2.94 32.08
#